data_AF-A0A7S0WUX0-F1
#
_entry.id   AF-A0A7S0WUX0-F1
#
_cell.length_a   1.000
_cell.length_b   1.000
_cell.length_c   1.000
_cell.angle_alpha   90.00
_cell.angle_beta   90.00
_cell.angle_gamma   90.00
#
_symmetry.space_group_name_H-M   'P 1'
#
loop_
_entity.id
_entity.type
_entity.pdbx_description
1 polymer ?
#
loop_
_entity_poly.entity_id
_entity_poly.type
_entity_poly.pdbx_seq_one_letter_code
_entity_poly.pdbx_strand_id
1 'polypeptide(L)'
;KLRRGGGCMDHGFTREKEPWEASDGAVYMLRELAVTRPDEIPAFMPQLNEVARLRLSSFRHCSNLLETVWKQLPAIVLAMGKKKFKMFLDDFLEPLFDTLACGHRLAEAAAGTCVDQFKKIFGERILTGHLTEQQRRVMDGSPFVTHADGAAPAGIAGIVPRGSGSYM
;
A
#
# COMPACT_ATOMS: atom_id res chain seq x y z
N LYS A 1 31.11 38.64 -0.07
CA LYS A 1 31.88 37.96 -1.13
C LYS A 1 31.68 36.45 -0.94
N LEU A 2 30.97 35.79 -1.86
CA LEU A 2 30.67 34.36 -1.80
C LEU A 2 31.91 33.56 -2.25
N ARG A 3 32.43 32.70 -1.38
CA ARG A 3 33.32 31.61 -1.79
C ARG A 3 32.46 30.41 -2.14
N ARG A 4 32.17 30.23 -3.43
CA ARG A 4 31.70 28.96 -3.98
C ARG A 4 32.88 27.99 -3.97
N GLY A 5 32.92 27.10 -2.98
CA GLY A 5 33.67 25.85 -3.07
C GLY A 5 32.81 24.84 -3.83
N GLY A 6 33.29 24.38 -4.99
CA GLY A 6 32.67 23.28 -5.72
C GLY A 6 32.89 21.98 -4.96
N GLY A 7 31.81 21.35 -4.52
CA GLY A 7 31.80 20.04 -3.89
C GLY A 7 30.36 19.53 -3.75
N CYS A 8 30.09 18.30 -4.21
CA CYS A 8 28.78 17.64 -4.27
C CYS A 8 28.25 17.17 -2.89
N MET A 9 28.53 17.90 -1.81
CA MET A 9 28.19 17.45 -0.44
C MET A 9 27.88 18.62 0.51
N ASP A 10 26.96 19.51 0.14
CA ASP A 10 26.29 20.35 1.14
C ASP A 10 25.19 19.53 1.83
N HIS A 11 25.57 18.68 2.79
CA HIS A 11 24.64 18.05 3.76
C HIS A 11 24.12 19.03 4.84
N GLY A 12 24.32 20.35 4.64
CA GLY A 12 24.08 21.40 5.63
C GLY A 12 22.61 21.79 5.84
N PHE A 13 21.68 21.22 5.07
CA PHE A 13 20.24 21.46 5.22
C PHE A 13 19.49 20.14 5.33
N THR A 14 19.66 19.46 6.46
CA THR A 14 18.74 18.38 6.83
C THR A 14 17.52 19.02 7.48
N ARG A 15 16.37 18.96 6.82
CA ARG A 15 15.12 19.37 7.46
C ARG A 15 14.83 18.45 8.65
N GLU A 16 14.11 18.95 9.64
CA GLU A 16 13.62 18.10 10.71
C GLU A 16 12.75 16.98 10.13
N LYS A 17 12.92 15.77 10.67
CA LYS A 17 12.10 14.62 10.28
C LYS A 17 10.67 14.86 10.76
N GLU A 18 9.73 14.63 9.88
CA GLU A 18 8.33 14.71 10.24
C GLU A 18 7.90 13.40 10.89
N PRO A 19 6.99 13.43 11.89
CA PRO A 19 6.59 12.23 12.62
C PRO A 19 6.10 11.08 11.72
N TRP A 20 5.42 11.40 10.61
CA TRP A 20 4.90 10.39 9.67
C TRP A 20 6.01 9.57 9.00
N GLU A 21 7.21 10.12 8.85
CA GLU A 21 8.35 9.43 8.22
C GLU A 21 8.87 8.29 9.10
N ALA A 22 8.77 8.45 10.43
CA ALA A 22 9.11 7.38 11.36
C ALA A 22 8.06 6.25 11.29
N SER A 23 6.78 6.60 11.20
CA SER A 23 5.70 5.62 11.00
C SER A 23 5.84 4.89 9.67
N ASP A 24 6.17 5.60 8.59
CA ASP A 24 6.39 5.02 7.27
C ASP A 24 7.52 3.97 7.30
N GLY A 25 8.67 4.34 7.87
CA GLY A 25 9.78 3.41 8.08
C GLY A 25 9.43 2.22 8.99
N ALA A 26 8.60 2.44 10.03
CA ALA A 26 8.15 1.38 10.93
C ALA A 26 7.26 0.34 10.22
N VAL A 27 6.45 0.74 9.24
CA VAL A 27 5.64 -0.19 8.44
C VAL A 27 6.54 -1.12 7.61
N TYR A 28 7.60 -0.58 6.99
CA TYR A 28 8.60 -1.41 6.31
C TYR A 28 9.33 -2.35 7.28
N MET A 29 9.72 -1.85 8.45
CA MET A 29 10.35 -2.68 9.48
C MET A 29 9.43 -3.81 9.96
N LEU A 30 8.13 -3.54 10.12
CA LEU A 30 7.13 -4.53 10.50
C LEU A 30 7.00 -5.63 9.44
N ARG A 31 7.09 -5.29 8.15
CA ARG A 31 7.16 -6.27 7.05
C ARG A 31 8.37 -7.19 7.18
N GLU A 32 9.57 -6.65 7.43
CA GLU A 32 10.77 -7.47 7.62
C GLU A 32 10.67 -8.33 8.88
N LEU A 33 10.11 -7.77 9.96
CA LEU A 33 9.87 -8.51 11.19
C LEU A 33 8.89 -9.65 10.96
N ALA A 34 7.88 -9.49 10.10
CA ALA A 34 6.90 -10.53 9.83
C ALA A 34 7.51 -11.78 9.21
N VAL A 35 8.59 -11.61 8.43
CA VAL A 35 9.34 -12.73 7.84
C VAL A 35 10.17 -13.47 8.89
N THR A 36 10.77 -12.74 9.85
CA THR A 36 11.72 -13.31 10.81
C THR A 36 11.08 -13.75 12.13
N ARG A 37 10.00 -13.08 12.54
CA ARG A 37 9.27 -13.29 13.81
C ARG A 37 7.75 -13.19 13.60
N PRO A 38 7.15 -14.07 12.77
CA PRO A 38 5.72 -14.02 12.42
C PRO A 38 4.77 -14.16 13.62
N ASP A 39 5.22 -14.78 14.71
CA ASP A 39 4.42 -14.97 15.93
C ASP A 39 4.27 -13.67 16.76
N GLU A 40 5.16 -12.69 16.59
CA GLU A 40 5.12 -11.42 17.31
C GLU A 40 4.24 -10.36 16.60
N ILE A 41 3.99 -10.54 15.30
CA ILE A 41 3.24 -9.59 14.46
C ILE A 41 1.82 -9.29 14.94
N PRO A 42 1.02 -10.25 15.43
CA PRO A 42 -0.32 -9.96 15.93
C PRO A 42 -0.36 -8.85 16.98
N ALA A 43 0.70 -8.68 17.79
CA ALA A 43 0.77 -7.65 18.82
C ALA A 43 0.86 -6.22 18.26
N PHE A 44 1.22 -6.06 16.98
CA PHE A 44 1.35 -4.77 16.29
C PHE A 44 0.16 -4.44 15.37
N MET A 45 -0.76 -5.38 15.15
CA MET A 45 -1.92 -5.17 14.27
C MET A 45 -2.85 -4.04 14.73
N PRO A 46 -3.13 -3.86 16.04
CA PRO A 46 -3.94 -2.72 16.49
C PRO A 46 -3.31 -1.37 16.12
N GLN A 47 -1.99 -1.21 16.30
CA GLN A 47 -1.27 0.02 15.99
C GLN A 47 -1.20 0.26 14.48
N LEU A 48 -1.01 -0.80 13.68
CA LEU A 48 -1.06 -0.69 12.23
C LEU A 48 -2.46 -0.28 11.74
N ASN A 49 -3.52 -0.79 12.37
CA ASN A 49 -4.90 -0.41 12.10
C ASN A 49 -5.18 1.05 12.47
N GLU A 50 -4.65 1.55 13.59
CA GLU A 50 -4.73 2.98 13.94
C GLU A 50 -4.12 3.88 12.85
N VAL A 51 -2.96 3.50 12.31
CA VAL A 51 -2.34 4.22 11.19
C VAL A 51 -3.20 4.12 9.93
N ALA A 52 -3.75 2.94 9.63
CA ALA A 52 -4.63 2.73 8.48
C ALA A 52 -5.92 3.57 8.55
N ARG A 53 -6.40 3.89 9.76
CA ARG A 53 -7.62 4.70 10.01
C ARG A 53 -7.40 6.20 9.92
N LEU A 54 -6.16 6.67 9.74
CA LEU A 54 -5.88 8.08 9.51
C LEU A 54 -6.68 8.59 8.30
N ARG A 55 -7.25 9.79 8.42
CA ARG A 55 -8.01 10.41 7.34
C ARG A 55 -7.06 11.23 6.49
N LEU A 56 -7.33 11.34 5.18
CA LEU A 56 -6.50 12.17 4.30
C LEU A 56 -6.36 13.63 4.76
N SER A 57 -7.36 14.16 5.48
CA SER A 57 -7.34 15.50 6.06
C SER A 57 -6.48 15.64 7.31
N SER A 58 -5.94 14.54 7.87
CA SER A 58 -5.13 14.57 9.09
C SER A 58 -3.83 15.36 8.89
N PHE A 59 -3.13 15.15 7.78
CA PHE A 59 -1.92 15.91 7.41
C PHE A 59 -1.56 15.70 5.93
N ARG A 60 -0.75 16.60 5.37
CA ARG A 60 -0.40 16.65 3.94
C ARG A 60 0.12 15.33 3.36
N HIS A 61 0.93 14.60 4.13
CA HIS A 61 1.58 13.36 3.72
C HIS A 61 0.80 12.09 4.12
N CYS A 62 -0.44 12.23 4.58
CA CYS A 62 -1.23 11.09 5.01
C CYS A 62 -1.46 10.10 3.87
N SER A 63 -1.65 10.58 2.64
CA SER A 63 -1.80 9.70 1.47
C SER A 63 -0.55 8.86 1.19
N ASN A 64 0.65 9.42 1.41
CA ASN A 64 1.91 8.69 1.26
C ASN A 64 2.01 7.56 2.29
N LEU A 65 1.67 7.84 3.55
CA LEU A 65 1.70 6.85 4.62
C LEU A 65 0.68 5.72 4.37
N LEU A 66 -0.56 6.06 3.97
CA LEU A 66 -1.58 5.06 3.64
C LEU A 66 -1.17 4.23 2.40
N GLU A 67 -0.56 4.85 1.40
CA GLU A 67 0.01 4.13 0.26
C GLU A 67 1.03 3.07 0.72
N THR A 68 1.93 3.42 1.64
CA THR A 68 2.87 2.46 2.22
C THR A 68 2.15 1.35 2.98
N VAL A 69 1.20 1.68 3.86
CA VAL A 69 0.41 0.68 4.61
C VAL A 69 -0.21 -0.35 3.66
N TRP A 70 -0.92 0.09 2.63
CA TRP A 70 -1.62 -0.81 1.72
C TRP A 70 -0.69 -1.61 0.81
N LYS A 71 0.49 -1.08 0.46
CA LYS A 71 1.51 -1.84 -0.27
C LYS A 71 2.16 -2.93 0.59
N GLN A 72 2.40 -2.66 1.87
CA GLN A 72 3.11 -3.60 2.74
C GLN A 72 2.18 -4.63 3.40
N LEU A 73 0.92 -4.27 3.67
CA LEU A 73 -0.01 -5.12 4.42
C LEU A 73 -0.17 -6.53 3.83
N PRO A 74 -0.34 -6.75 2.51
CA PRO A 74 -0.43 -8.10 1.96
C PRO A 74 0.80 -8.97 2.23
N ALA A 75 2.00 -8.39 2.18
CA ALA A 75 3.23 -9.12 2.48
C ALA A 75 3.33 -9.48 3.97
N ILE A 76 2.91 -8.57 4.87
CA ILE A 76 2.81 -8.82 6.31
C ILE A 76 1.83 -9.97 6.59
N VAL A 77 0.64 -9.93 5.97
CA VAL A 77 -0.40 -10.97 6.10
C VAL A 77 0.11 -12.34 5.65
N LEU A 78 0.80 -12.40 4.51
CA LEU A 78 1.38 -13.64 3.98
C LEU A 78 2.41 -14.23 4.94
N ALA A 79 3.31 -13.39 5.48
CA ALA A 79 4.38 -13.83 6.36
C ALA A 79 3.85 -14.29 7.74
N MET A 80 2.92 -13.55 8.36
CA MET A 80 2.33 -13.96 9.64
C MET A 80 1.36 -15.14 9.52
N GLY A 81 0.81 -15.34 8.32
CA GLY A 81 -0.13 -16.41 7.99
C GLY A 81 -1.59 -15.97 8.05
N LYS A 82 -2.34 -16.29 6.98
CA LYS A 82 -3.75 -15.89 6.78
C LYS A 82 -4.70 -16.24 7.93
N LYS A 83 -4.47 -17.36 8.63
CA LYS A 83 -5.33 -17.78 9.76
C LYS A 83 -5.21 -16.82 10.93
N LYS A 84 -4.00 -16.34 11.23
CA LYS A 84 -3.79 -15.36 12.29
C LYS A 84 -4.36 -14.01 11.88
N PHE A 85 -4.11 -13.56 10.65
CA PHE A 85 -4.64 -12.26 10.21
C PHE A 85 -6.18 -12.21 10.16
N LYS A 86 -6.85 -13.35 9.94
CA LYS A 86 -8.32 -13.38 9.83
C LYS A 86 -9.05 -12.80 11.05
N MET A 87 -8.45 -12.81 12.24
CA MET A 87 -9.04 -12.17 13.44
C MET A 87 -9.03 -10.64 13.40
N PHE A 88 -8.18 -10.04 12.55
CA PHE A 88 -8.07 -8.59 12.37
C PHE A 88 -8.69 -8.12 11.04
N LEU A 89 -9.12 -9.04 10.17
CA LEU A 89 -9.52 -8.72 8.80
C LEU A 89 -10.57 -7.61 8.78
N ASP A 90 -11.63 -7.75 9.57
CA ASP A 90 -12.75 -6.80 9.60
C ASP A 90 -12.31 -5.40 10.04
N ASP A 91 -11.34 -5.29 10.95
CA ASP A 91 -10.80 -4.02 11.41
C ASP A 91 -10.11 -3.24 10.30
N PHE A 92 -9.52 -3.95 9.33
CA PHE A 92 -8.82 -3.35 8.20
C PHE A 92 -9.71 -3.10 6.98
N LEU A 93 -10.90 -3.72 6.89
CA LEU A 93 -11.77 -3.54 5.72
C LEU A 93 -12.31 -2.12 5.62
N GLU A 94 -12.81 -1.55 6.72
CA GLU A 94 -13.29 -0.17 6.73
C GLU A 94 -12.24 0.85 6.22
N PRO A 95 -11.04 0.97 6.84
CA PRO A 95 -10.03 1.91 6.36
C PRO A 95 -9.50 1.61 4.96
N LEU A 96 -9.46 0.34 4.55
CA LEU A 96 -9.05 -0.05 3.19
C LEU A 96 -10.01 0.50 2.15
N PHE A 97 -11.32 0.34 2.36
CA PHE A 97 -12.34 0.83 1.43
C PHE A 97 -12.52 2.34 1.49
N ASP A 98 -12.33 2.95 2.66
CA ASP A 98 -12.26 4.41 2.78
C ASP A 98 -11.09 4.96 1.95
N THR A 99 -9.93 4.30 1.98
CA THR A 99 -8.79 4.70 1.14
C THR A 99 -9.04 4.42 -0.34
N LEU A 100 -9.74 3.35 -0.70
CA LEU A 100 -10.07 3.02 -2.09
C LEU A 100 -10.97 4.06 -2.76
N ALA A 101 -11.74 4.82 -1.97
CA ALA A 101 -12.67 5.86 -2.45
C ALA A 101 -12.26 7.29 -2.01
N CYS A 102 -11.00 7.49 -1.64
CA CYS A 102 -10.57 8.74 -0.99
C CYS A 102 -10.28 9.91 -1.95
N GLY A 103 -10.30 9.69 -3.26
CA GLY A 103 -9.98 10.67 -4.29
C GLY A 103 -8.48 10.91 -4.53
N HIS A 104 -7.59 10.26 -3.77
CA HIS A 104 -6.14 10.35 -3.96
C HIS A 104 -5.61 9.13 -4.73
N ARG A 105 -5.44 9.29 -6.04
CA ARG A 105 -5.15 8.21 -7.01
C ARG A 105 -4.07 7.21 -6.58
N LEU A 106 -2.96 7.64 -5.99
CA LEU A 106 -1.89 6.73 -5.58
C LEU A 106 -2.28 5.86 -4.37
N ALA A 107 -3.04 6.44 -3.44
CA ALA A 107 -3.53 5.73 -2.27
C ALA A 107 -4.66 4.77 -2.68
N GLU A 108 -5.56 5.20 -3.56
CA GLU A 108 -6.59 4.34 -4.15
C GLU A 108 -5.99 3.17 -4.94
N ALA A 109 -4.94 3.41 -5.73
CA ALA A 109 -4.25 2.35 -6.47
C ALA A 109 -3.58 1.33 -5.54
N ALA A 110 -2.95 1.79 -4.46
CA ALA A 110 -2.37 0.90 -3.46
C ALA A 110 -3.44 0.09 -2.72
N ALA A 111 -4.54 0.72 -2.32
CA ALA A 111 -5.69 0.06 -1.72
C ALA A 111 -6.31 -0.98 -2.67
N GLY A 112 -6.51 -0.63 -3.95
CA GLY A 112 -7.06 -1.55 -4.96
C GLY A 112 -6.16 -2.76 -5.18
N THR A 113 -4.85 -2.54 -5.26
CA THR A 113 -3.86 -3.63 -5.31
C THR A 113 -3.94 -4.50 -4.05
N CYS A 114 -4.10 -3.90 -2.87
CA CYS A 114 -4.27 -4.64 -1.61
C CYS A 114 -5.54 -5.50 -1.61
N VAL A 115 -6.66 -4.98 -2.12
CA VAL A 115 -7.92 -5.73 -2.31
C VAL A 115 -7.68 -6.94 -3.22
N ASP A 116 -7.01 -6.77 -4.35
CA ASP A 116 -6.70 -7.88 -5.27
C ASP A 116 -5.80 -8.94 -4.61
N GLN A 117 -4.84 -8.52 -3.79
CA GLN A 117 -4.02 -9.46 -3.01
C GLN A 117 -4.86 -10.17 -1.94
N PHE A 118 -5.79 -9.48 -1.27
CA PHE A 118 -6.69 -10.10 -0.29
C PHE A 118 -7.63 -11.12 -0.96
N LYS A 119 -8.17 -10.82 -2.15
CA LYS A 119 -8.92 -11.77 -2.98
C LYS A 119 -8.08 -13.04 -3.24
N LYS A 120 -6.79 -12.91 -3.52
CA LYS A 120 -5.87 -14.05 -3.74
C LYS A 120 -5.54 -14.82 -2.45
N ILE A 121 -5.29 -14.11 -1.34
CA ILE A 121 -4.86 -14.70 -0.05
C ILE A 121 -6.01 -15.45 0.63
N PHE A 122 -7.18 -14.84 0.68
CA PHE A 122 -8.35 -15.36 1.39
C PHE A 122 -9.34 -16.07 0.48
N GLY A 123 -9.33 -15.76 -0.82
CA GLY A 123 -10.37 -16.16 -1.77
C GLY A 123 -11.42 -15.05 -1.90
N GLU A 124 -11.80 -14.74 -3.13
CA GLU A 124 -12.75 -13.66 -3.44
C GLU A 124 -14.08 -13.83 -2.71
N ARG A 125 -14.68 -15.03 -2.75
CA ARG A 125 -15.94 -15.33 -2.04
C ARG A 125 -15.85 -15.10 -0.54
N ILE A 126 -14.70 -15.40 0.07
CA ILE A 126 -14.48 -15.17 1.50
C ILE A 126 -14.44 -13.68 1.74
N LEU A 127 -13.58 -12.94 1.03
CA LEU A 127 -13.47 -11.49 1.19
C LEU A 127 -14.83 -10.80 1.01
N THR A 128 -15.57 -11.10 -0.06
CA THR A 128 -16.88 -10.52 -0.34
C THR A 128 -17.92 -10.79 0.75
N GLY A 129 -17.80 -11.91 1.47
CA GLY A 129 -18.69 -12.27 2.57
C GLY A 129 -18.52 -11.39 3.81
N HIS A 130 -17.36 -10.75 3.96
CA HIS A 130 -17.08 -9.78 5.03
C HIS A 130 -17.45 -8.34 4.65
N LEU A 131 -17.70 -8.07 3.36
CA LEU A 131 -17.98 -6.71 2.90
C LEU A 131 -19.42 -6.29 3.19
N THR A 132 -19.59 -5.02 3.54
CA THR A 132 -20.90 -4.35 3.48
C THR A 132 -21.32 -4.11 2.04
N GLU A 133 -22.61 -3.79 1.84
CA GLU A 133 -23.13 -3.46 0.52
C GLU A 133 -22.44 -2.23 -0.09
N GLN A 134 -22.14 -1.23 0.73
CA GLN A 134 -21.43 -0.04 0.28
C GLN A 134 -20.00 -0.37 -0.16
N GLN A 135 -19.28 -1.19 0.61
CA GLN A 135 -17.91 -1.61 0.26
C GLN A 135 -17.88 -2.44 -1.02
N ARG A 136 -18.87 -3.32 -1.25
CA ARG A 136 -19.01 -4.04 -2.53
C ARG A 136 -19.15 -3.07 -3.71
N ARG A 137 -20.03 -2.07 -3.61
CA ARG A 137 -20.19 -1.06 -4.66
C ARG A 137 -18.91 -0.27 -4.93
N VAL A 138 -18.17 0.08 -3.88
CA VAL A 138 -16.86 0.74 -4.02
C VAL A 138 -15.86 -0.19 -4.72
N MET A 139 -15.83 -1.48 -4.34
CA MET A 139 -14.99 -2.49 -4.99
C MET A 139 -15.31 -2.59 -6.49
N ASP A 140 -16.58 -2.81 -6.82
CA ASP A 140 -17.07 -3.05 -8.17
C ASP A 140 -16.91 -1.83 -9.09
N GLY A 141 -17.06 -0.62 -8.54
CA GLY A 141 -16.87 0.64 -9.25
C GLY A 141 -15.43 1.12 -9.36
N SER A 142 -14.48 0.49 -8.66
CA SER A 142 -13.10 0.95 -8.62
C SER A 142 -12.32 0.55 -9.88
N PRO A 143 -11.62 1.48 -10.56
CA PRO A 143 -10.73 1.16 -11.67
C PRO A 143 -9.40 0.51 -11.20
N PHE A 144 -9.17 0.43 -9.90
CA PHE A 144 -7.94 -0.09 -9.30
C PHE A 144 -8.09 -1.52 -8.76
N VAL A 145 -9.27 -2.11 -8.86
CA VAL A 145 -9.55 -3.49 -8.46
C VAL A 145 -9.79 -4.33 -9.71
N THR A 146 -9.23 -5.53 -9.76
CA THR A 146 -9.43 -6.45 -10.88
C THR A 146 -10.79 -7.13 -10.76
N HIS A 147 -11.55 -7.11 -11.87
CA HIS A 147 -12.85 -7.76 -12.01
C HIS A 147 -12.75 -8.97 -12.94
N ALA A 148 -13.49 -10.04 -12.62
CA ALA A 148 -13.46 -11.28 -13.41
C ALA A 148 -14.05 -11.11 -14.82
N ASP A 149 -14.85 -10.08 -15.04
CA ASP A 149 -15.52 -9.79 -16.31
C ASP A 149 -14.79 -8.70 -17.12
N GLY A 150 -13.74 -9.11 -17.83
CA GLY A 150 -13.41 -8.55 -19.16
C GLY A 150 -12.61 -7.24 -19.26
N ALA A 151 -11.60 -7.31 -20.13
CA ALA A 151 -10.81 -6.23 -20.74
C ALA A 151 -9.80 -5.51 -19.84
N ALA A 152 -8.53 -5.85 -20.07
CA ALA A 152 -7.40 -4.97 -19.77
C ALA A 152 -7.70 -3.55 -20.28
N PRO A 153 -7.38 -2.49 -19.51
CA PRO A 153 -7.48 -1.14 -20.03
C PRO A 153 -6.59 -1.04 -21.28
N ALA A 154 -7.20 -0.58 -22.38
CA ALA A 154 -6.54 -0.37 -23.64
C ALA A 154 -5.32 0.55 -23.47
N GLY A 155 -4.14 0.03 -23.84
CA GLY A 155 -3.08 0.80 -24.46
C GLY A 155 -2.25 1.72 -23.56
N ILE A 156 -1.09 1.22 -23.13
CA ILE A 156 0.17 1.89 -23.46
C ILE A 156 1.02 0.88 -24.23
N ALA A 157 0.67 0.68 -25.50
CA ALA A 157 1.51 -0.02 -26.46
C ALA A 157 2.52 0.98 -27.03
N GLY A 158 3.81 0.60 -27.01
CA GLY A 158 4.94 1.36 -27.54
C GLY A 158 5.68 2.08 -26.41
N ILE A 159 6.91 1.72 -26.08
CA ILE A 159 8.07 1.71 -26.98
C ILE A 159 8.96 0.49 -26.65
N VAL A 160 9.05 -0.44 -27.60
CA VAL A 160 10.20 -1.37 -27.66
C VAL A 160 11.26 -0.69 -28.53
N PRO A 161 12.44 -0.34 -28.01
CA PRO A 161 13.53 0.10 -28.87
C PRO A 161 14.02 -1.09 -29.70
N ARG A 162 13.98 -0.91 -31.02
CA ARG A 162 14.50 -1.85 -32.02
C ARG A 162 15.98 -2.14 -31.75
N GLY A 163 16.32 -3.42 -31.84
CA GLY A 163 17.71 -3.87 -31.90
C GLY A 163 18.48 -3.18 -33.02
N SER A 164 19.68 -2.74 -32.66
CA SER A 164 20.81 -2.41 -33.51
C SER A 164 22.05 -2.71 -32.65
N GLY A 165 23.10 -3.37 -33.09
CA GLY A 165 23.42 -4.04 -34.33
C GLY A 165 24.60 -4.97 -34.01
N SER A 166 24.87 -5.85 -34.97
CA SER A 166 26.06 -6.69 -35.05
C SER A 166 27.35 -5.90 -34.75
N TYR A 167 28.22 -6.45 -33.91
CA TYR A 167 29.66 -6.35 -34.10
C TYR A 167 30.31 -7.70 -33.78
N MET A 168 31.28 -8.03 -34.63
CA MET A 168 32.15 -9.20 -34.59
C MET A 168 32.89 -9.36 -33.27
#